data_AF-A0A4V1NX86-F1
#
_entry.id   AF-A0A4V1NX86-F1
#
_cell.length_a   1.000
_cell.length_b   1.000
_cell.length_c   1.000
_cell.angle_alpha   90.00
_cell.angle_beta   90.00
_cell.angle_gamma   90.00
#
_symmetry.space_group_name_H-M   'P 1'
#
loop_
_entity.id
_entity.type
_entity.pdbx_description
1 polymer ?
#
loop_
_entity_poly.entity_id
_entity_poly.type
_entity_poly.pdbx_seq_one_letter_code
_entity_poly.pdbx_strand_id
1 'polypeptide(L)'
;MEPQVNPFQLWKQVYVYAEQNYSDLIAKNMQEETFAAWIGASQQWYLFYQDMHNKMLESFFHTNKLVSQDDLARLSSLVLQIEEKVDALDEKVDDELLLELKNIRESLVQLKSAT
;
A
#
# COMPACT_ATOMS: atom_id res chain seq x y z
N MET A 1 -15.43 -7.88 -63.07
CA MET A 1 -14.42 -7.25 -62.19
C MET A 1 -15.07 -7.14 -60.84
N GLU A 2 -14.64 -7.94 -59.86
CA GLU A 2 -15.26 -7.95 -58.54
C GLU A 2 -15.10 -6.58 -57.86
N PRO A 3 -16.13 -6.07 -57.18
CA PRO A 3 -16.00 -4.83 -56.43
C PRO A 3 -15.02 -5.08 -55.29
N GLN A 4 -13.83 -4.50 -55.39
CA GLN A 4 -12.85 -4.50 -54.30
C GLN A 4 -13.45 -3.74 -53.12
N VAL A 5 -14.10 -4.45 -52.20
CA VAL A 5 -14.55 -3.90 -50.93
C VAL A 5 -13.30 -3.55 -50.14
N ASN A 6 -12.95 -2.27 -50.12
CA ASN A 6 -11.81 -1.78 -49.36
C ASN A 6 -12.19 -1.79 -47.85
N PRO A 7 -11.62 -2.69 -47.04
CA PRO A 7 -12.00 -2.86 -45.63
C PRO A 7 -11.72 -1.60 -44.81
N PHE A 8 -10.72 -0.79 -45.22
CA PHE A 8 -10.43 0.50 -44.59
C PHE A 8 -11.53 1.53 -44.86
N GLN A 9 -12.11 1.54 -46.07
CA GLN A 9 -13.24 2.43 -46.38
C GLN A 9 -14.50 2.02 -45.62
N LEU A 10 -14.73 0.71 -45.48
CA LEU A 10 -15.85 0.20 -44.70
C LEU A 10 -15.69 0.55 -43.21
N TRP A 11 -14.50 0.32 -42.64
CA TRP A 11 -14.19 0.70 -41.26
C TRP A 11 -14.31 2.21 -41.04
N LYS A 12 -13.82 3.03 -41.99
CA LYS A 12 -13.92 4.48 -41.92
C LYS A 12 -15.38 4.96 -41.95
N GLN A 13 -16.22 4.36 -42.78
CA GLN A 13 -17.66 4.67 -42.81
C GLN A 13 -18.35 4.30 -41.50
N VAL A 14 -18.02 3.13 -40.93
CA VAL A 14 -18.53 2.71 -39.61
C VAL A 14 -18.05 3.65 -38.50
N TYR A 15 -16.77 4.05 -38.52
CA TYR A 15 -16.21 4.98 -37.56
C TYR A 15 -16.88 6.36 -37.64
N VAL A 16 -17.00 6.92 -38.85
CA VAL A 16 -17.64 8.25 -39.04
C VAL A 16 -19.11 8.22 -38.63
N TYR A 17 -19.82 7.14 -38.97
CA TYR A 17 -21.19 6.95 -38.51
C TYR A 17 -21.28 6.79 -36.99
N ALA A 18 -20.36 6.07 -36.38
CA ALA A 18 -20.30 5.92 -34.93
C ALA A 18 -19.98 7.27 -34.26
N GLU A 19 -18.99 8.01 -34.73
CA GLU A 19 -18.60 9.32 -34.19
C GLU A 19 -19.78 10.31 -34.20
N GLN A 20 -20.54 10.36 -35.28
CA GLN A 20 -21.70 11.25 -35.42
C GLN A 20 -22.87 10.88 -34.51
N ASN A 21 -23.05 9.60 -34.19
CA ASN A 21 -24.24 9.13 -33.44
C ASN A 21 -23.93 8.80 -31.97
N TYR A 22 -22.72 8.37 -31.63
CA TYR A 22 -22.35 8.01 -30.26
C TYR A 22 -22.21 9.24 -29.37
N SER A 23 -21.80 10.40 -29.89
CA SER A 23 -21.57 11.58 -29.05
C SER A 23 -22.86 12.03 -28.34
N ASP A 24 -23.98 12.11 -29.08
CA ASP A 24 -25.26 12.53 -28.52
C ASP A 24 -25.94 11.42 -27.70
N LEU A 25 -25.80 10.15 -28.11
CA LEU A 25 -26.34 9.01 -27.38
C LEU A 25 -25.61 8.76 -26.05
N ILE A 26 -24.28 8.89 -26.03
CA ILE A 26 -23.48 8.80 -24.81
C ILE A 26 -23.82 9.99 -23.90
N ALA A 27 -23.89 11.22 -24.43
CA ALA A 27 -24.27 12.39 -23.64
C ALA A 27 -25.65 12.23 -22.98
N LYS A 28 -26.62 11.69 -23.73
CA LYS A 28 -27.96 11.41 -23.21
C LYS A 28 -27.97 10.30 -22.17
N ASN A 29 -27.30 9.17 -22.43
CA ASN A 29 -27.22 8.04 -21.49
C ASN A 29 -26.46 8.41 -20.21
N MET A 30 -25.42 9.24 -20.27
CA MET A 30 -24.68 9.72 -19.09
C MET A 30 -25.53 10.59 -18.16
N GLN A 31 -26.57 11.24 -18.69
CA GLN A 31 -27.51 12.06 -17.91
C GLN A 31 -28.63 11.22 -17.27
N GLU A 32 -28.77 9.95 -17.64
CA GLU A 32 -29.77 9.06 -17.04
C GLU A 32 -29.24 8.45 -15.74
N GLU A 33 -30.05 8.47 -14.68
CA GLU A 33 -29.69 7.91 -13.37
C GLU A 33 -29.35 6.41 -13.44
N THR A 34 -29.90 5.70 -14.42
CA THR A 34 -29.63 4.29 -14.72
C THR A 34 -28.16 4.04 -15.08
N PHE A 35 -27.50 4.98 -15.76
CA PHE A 35 -26.08 4.89 -16.10
C PHE A 35 -25.20 5.08 -14.86
N ALA A 36 -25.52 6.05 -14.01
CA ALA A 36 -24.84 6.25 -12.74
C ALA A 36 -24.99 5.03 -11.81
N ALA A 37 -26.20 4.45 -11.75
CA ALA A 37 -26.45 3.21 -11.00
C ALA A 37 -25.65 2.03 -11.55
N TRP A 38 -25.54 1.91 -12.88
CA TRP A 38 -24.77 0.85 -13.53
C TRP A 38 -23.26 0.99 -13.31
N ILE A 39 -22.71 2.20 -13.37
CA ILE A 39 -21.30 2.46 -13.02
C ILE A 39 -21.05 2.15 -11.55
N GLY A 40 -21.94 2.59 -10.66
CA GLY A 40 -21.85 2.31 -9.23
C GLY A 40 -21.87 0.80 -8.94
N ALA A 41 -22.78 0.05 -9.57
CA ALA A 41 -22.85 -1.40 -9.46
C ALA A 41 -21.59 -2.09 -10.03
N SER A 42 -21.08 -1.62 -11.17
CA SER A 42 -19.86 -2.15 -11.79
C SER A 42 -18.62 -1.90 -10.92
N GLN A 43 -18.53 -0.72 -10.32
CA GLN A 43 -17.47 -0.37 -9.37
C GLN A 43 -17.56 -1.21 -8.11
N GLN A 44 -18.77 -1.42 -7.56
CA GLN A 44 -18.98 -2.31 -6.42
C GLN A 44 -18.57 -3.75 -6.75
N TRP A 45 -18.89 -4.24 -7.95
CA TRP A 45 -18.47 -5.56 -8.41
C TRP A 45 -16.96 -5.70 -8.51
N TYR A 46 -16.28 -4.69 -9.05
CA TYR A 46 -14.82 -4.67 -9.10
C TYR A 46 -14.20 -4.71 -7.70
N LEU A 47 -14.68 -3.87 -6.79
CA LEU A 47 -14.19 -3.84 -5.40
C LEU A 47 -14.46 -5.16 -4.67
N PHE A 48 -15.64 -5.76 -4.87
CA PHE A 48 -15.97 -7.07 -4.33
C PHE A 48 -15.03 -8.16 -4.85
N TYR A 49 -14.75 -8.18 -6.16
CA TYR A 49 -13.82 -9.14 -6.75
C TYR A 49 -12.41 -8.97 -6.20
N GLN A 50 -11.94 -7.73 -6.06
CA GLN A 50 -10.62 -7.43 -5.49
C GLN A 50 -10.52 -7.88 -4.02
N ASP A 51 -11.53 -7.59 -3.20
CA ASP A 51 -11.58 -8.03 -1.80
C ASP A 51 -11.62 -9.55 -1.68
N MET A 52 -12.42 -10.22 -2.51
CA MET A 52 -12.48 -11.68 -2.57
C MET A 52 -11.12 -12.28 -2.97
N HIS A 53 -10.43 -11.68 -3.95
CA HIS A 53 -9.11 -12.15 -4.38
C HIS A 53 -8.07 -11.98 -3.28
N ASN A 54 -8.09 -10.86 -2.55
CA ASN A 54 -7.19 -10.61 -1.42
C ASN A 54 -7.45 -11.61 -0.29
N LYS A 55 -8.70 -11.86 0.09
CA LYS A 55 -9.08 -12.84 1.10
C LYS A 55 -8.70 -14.27 0.71
N MET A 56 -8.82 -14.62 -0.57
CA MET A 56 -8.37 -15.92 -1.08
C MET A 56 -6.85 -16.07 -0.95
N LEU A 57 -6.09 -15.04 -1.33
CA LEU A 57 -4.63 -15.03 -1.20
C LEU A 57 -4.22 -15.12 0.27
N GLU A 58 -4.82 -14.30 1.13
CA GLU A 58 -4.58 -14.30 2.58
C GLU A 58 -4.87 -15.67 3.19
N SER A 59 -6.02 -16.28 2.86
CA SER A 59 -6.38 -17.64 3.30
C SER A 59 -5.41 -18.71 2.78
N PHE A 60 -4.99 -18.61 1.52
CA PHE A 60 -4.02 -19.52 0.92
C PHE A 60 -2.65 -19.42 1.60
N PHE A 61 -2.17 -18.20 1.88
CA PHE A 61 -0.90 -17.98 2.58
C PHE A 61 -0.97 -18.43 4.05
N HIS A 62 -2.09 -18.16 4.74
CA HIS A 62 -2.32 -18.66 6.10
C HIS A 62 -2.35 -20.20 6.18
N THR A 63 -3.02 -20.85 5.23
CA THR A 63 -3.15 -22.32 5.21
C THR A 63 -1.82 -23.01 4.91
N ASN A 64 -0.98 -22.40 4.08
CA ASN A 64 0.33 -22.94 3.71
C ASN A 64 1.47 -22.52 4.65
N LYS A 65 1.20 -21.78 5.74
CA LYS A 65 2.22 -21.19 6.64
C LYS A 65 3.31 -20.42 5.88
N LEU A 66 2.98 -19.88 4.72
CA LEU A 66 3.90 -19.05 3.96
C LEU A 66 3.71 -17.62 4.46
N VAL A 67 4.79 -17.04 4.96
CA VAL A 67 4.79 -15.69 5.52
C VAL A 67 4.32 -14.72 4.44
N SER A 68 3.24 -14.00 4.70
CA SER A 68 2.78 -12.95 3.78
C SER A 68 3.80 -11.81 3.75
N GLN A 69 3.83 -11.02 2.67
CA GLN A 69 4.70 -9.83 2.61
C GLN A 69 4.41 -8.87 3.78
N ASP A 70 3.15 -8.76 4.19
CA ASP A 70 2.73 -7.94 5.33
C ASP A 70 3.27 -8.47 6.66
N ASP A 71 3.34 -9.79 6.85
CA ASP A 71 3.91 -10.39 8.05
C ASP A 71 5.43 -10.21 8.12
N LEU A 72 6.13 -10.27 6.98
CA LEU A 72 7.56 -9.93 6.91
C LEU A 72 7.79 -8.44 7.22
N ALA A 73 6.94 -7.55 6.70
CA ALA A 73 7.03 -6.12 6.99
C ALA A 73 6.79 -5.83 8.48
N ARG A 74 5.79 -6.48 9.09
CA ARG A 74 5.52 -6.40 10.53
C ARG A 74 6.70 -6.91 11.37
N LEU A 75 7.29 -8.05 10.99
CA LEU A 75 8.45 -8.60 11.68
C LEU A 75 9.67 -7.67 11.56
N SER A 76 9.93 -7.12 10.36
CA SER A 76 11.01 -6.17 10.14
C SER A 76 10.83 -4.90 10.97
N SER A 77 9.61 -4.39 11.07
CA SER A 77 9.32 -3.23 11.92
C SER A 77 9.59 -3.53 13.40
N LEU A 78 9.23 -4.72 13.87
CA LEU A 78 9.47 -5.12 15.25
C LEU A 78 10.98 -5.26 15.55
N VAL A 79 11.75 -5.80 14.60
CA VAL A 79 13.22 -5.91 14.72
C VAL A 79 13.87 -4.53 14.82
N LEU A 80 13.49 -3.60 13.93
CA LEU A 80 13.99 -2.21 13.97
C LEU A 80 13.68 -1.53 15.31
N GLN A 81 12.46 -1.71 15.84
CA GLN A 81 12.09 -1.15 17.15
C GLN A 81 12.90 -1.75 18.31
N ILE A 82 13.36 -2.99 18.19
CA ILE A 82 14.23 -3.60 19.21
C ILE A 82 15.63 -3.02 19.09
N GLU A 83 16.16 -2.87 17.87
CA GLU A 83 17.45 -2.23 17.60
C GLU A 83 17.48 -0.82 18.21
N GLU A 84 16.49 0.02 17.91
CA GLU A 84 16.37 1.38 18.48
C GLU A 84 16.34 1.37 20.02
N LYS A 85 15.67 0.40 20.64
CA LYS A 85 15.60 0.29 22.10
C LYS A 85 16.90 -0.20 22.72
N VAL A 86 17.64 -1.06 22.02
CA VAL A 86 18.96 -1.54 22.46
C VAL A 86 19.95 -0.39 22.38
N ASP A 87 19.98 0.36 21.28
CA ASP A 87 20.84 1.53 21.12
C ASP A 87 20.57 2.58 22.21
N ALA A 88 19.29 2.86 22.50
CA ALA A 88 18.92 3.78 23.57
C ALA A 88 19.32 3.29 24.98
N LEU A 89 19.37 1.96 25.19
CA LEU A 89 19.86 1.39 26.44
C LEU A 89 21.38 1.51 26.54
N ASP A 90 22.10 1.26 25.46
CA ASP A 90 23.56 1.42 25.40
C ASP A 90 23.96 2.88 25.67
N GLU A 91 23.31 3.84 25.00
CA GLU A 91 23.52 5.27 25.26
C GLU A 91 23.27 5.62 26.74
N LYS A 92 22.18 5.12 27.32
CA LYS A 92 21.86 5.37 28.74
C LYS A 92 22.90 4.78 29.69
N VAL A 93 23.40 3.57 29.40
CA VAL A 93 24.42 2.94 30.23
C VAL A 93 25.72 3.72 30.17
N ASP A 94 26.18 4.06 28.96
CA ASP A 94 27.47 4.69 28.74
C ASP A 94 27.48 6.17 29.17
N ASP A 95 26.47 6.95 28.78
CA ASP A 95 26.49 8.40 28.96
C ASP A 95 25.88 8.87 30.28
N GLU A 96 24.90 8.14 30.82
CA GLU A 96 24.24 8.53 32.08
C GLU A 96 24.85 7.77 33.25
N LEU A 97 24.75 6.44 33.25
CA LEU A 97 25.09 5.65 34.43
C LEU A 97 26.59 5.57 34.72
N LEU A 98 27.44 5.34 33.70
CA LEU A 98 28.89 5.30 33.91
C LEU A 98 29.45 6.66 34.33
N LEU A 99 28.89 7.74 33.79
CA LEU A 99 29.29 9.11 34.07
C LEU A 99 28.88 9.51 35.50
N GLU A 100 27.66 9.19 35.93
CA GLU A 100 27.22 9.34 37.32
C GLU A 100 28.08 8.53 38.29
N LEU A 101 28.36 7.26 37.98
CA LEU A 101 29.22 6.41 38.81
C LEU A 101 30.64 6.98 38.94
N LYS A 102 31.19 7.54 37.86
CA LYS A 102 32.49 8.20 37.89
C LYS A 102 32.46 9.44 38.79
N ASN A 103 31.44 10.28 38.67
CA ASN A 103 31.28 11.49 39.49
C ASN A 103 31.11 11.14 40.99
N ILE A 104 30.32 10.11 41.31
CA ILE A 104 30.16 9.61 42.68
C ILE A 104 31.50 9.10 43.23
N ARG A 105 32.24 8.32 42.43
CA ARG A 105 33.55 7.79 42.82
C ARG A 105 34.53 8.92 43.13
N GLU A 106 34.62 9.94 42.27
CA GLU A 106 35.50 11.08 42.46
C GLU A 106 35.14 11.86 43.74
N SER A 107 33.84 12.08 43.98
CA SER A 107 33.35 12.74 45.20
C SER A 107 33.71 11.96 46.47
N LEU A 108 33.59 10.63 46.45
CA LEU A 108 33.99 9.76 47.57
C LEU A 108 35.50 9.79 47.84
N VAL A 109 36.32 9.84 46.77
CA VAL A 109 37.78 9.96 46.90
C VAL A 109 38.15 11.29 47.55
N GLN A 110 37.52 12.39 47.13
CA GLN A 110 37.74 13.71 47.74
C GLN A 110 37.36 13.73 49.23
N LEU A 111 36.20 13.19 49.59
CA LEU A 111 35.78 13.06 51.00
C LEU A 111 36.77 12.26 51.84
N LYS A 112 37.26 11.13 51.31
CA LYS A 112 38.26 10.30 52.00
C LYS A 112 39.60 11.02 52.16
N SER A 113 39.98 11.88 51.22
CA SER A 113 41.22 12.67 51.34
C SER A 113 41.12 13.86 52.29
N ALA A 114 39.90 14.29 52.63
CA ALA A 114 39.61 15.40 53.54
C ALA A 114 39.41 14.97 55.01
N THR A 115 39.33 13.66 55.28
CA THR A 115 39.23 13.06 56.63
C THR A 115 40.58 12.45 57.01
#